data_AF-A0A090WRU8-F1
#
_entry.id   AF-A0A090WRU8-F1
#
_cell.length_a   1.000
_cell.length_b   1.000
_cell.length_c   1.000
_cell.angle_alpha   90.00
_cell.angle_beta   90.00
_cell.angle_gamma   90.00
#
_symmetry.space_group_name_H-M   'P 1'
#
loop_
_entity.id
_entity.type
_entity.pdbx_description
1 polymer ?
#
loop_
_entity_poly.entity_id
_entity_poly.type
_entity_poly.pdbx_seq_one_letter_code
_entity_poly.pdbx_strand_id
1 'polypeptide(L)' 'MGGVIPKQDYQFLFDAGAIAVFGPGTKISETAIRILEILID' A
#
# COMPACT_ATOMS: atom_id res chain seq x y z
N MET A 1 1.44 -2.70 2.96
CA MET A 1 2.52 -3.60 2.51
C MET A 1 3.49 -2.83 1.63
N GLY A 2 4.80 -3.02 1.77
CA GLY A 2 5.82 -2.28 1.01
C GLY A 2 6.89 -3.20 0.42
N GLY A 3 7.50 -2.79 -0.70
CA GLY A 3 8.61 -3.50 -1.35
C GLY A 3 8.25 -4.05 -2.74
N VAL A 4 9.03 -5.02 -3.23
CA VAL A 4 8.76 -5.69 -4.51
C VAL A 4 7.72 -6.79 -4.28
N ILE A 5 6.47 -6.51 -4.69
CA ILE A 5 5.34 -7.43 -4.53
C ILE A 5 4.80 -7.78 -5.93
N PRO A 6 4.67 -9.06 -6.30
CA PRO A 6 4.04 -9.47 -7.55
C PRO A 6 2.59 -8.98 -7.64
N LYS A 7 2.18 -8.47 -8.80
CA LYS A 7 0.81 -7.93 -8.99
C LYS A 7 -0.30 -8.96 -8.70
N GLN A 8 -0.03 -10.23 -8.95
CA GLN A 8 -0.97 -11.32 -8.69
C GLN A 8 -1.26 -11.52 -7.19
N ASP A 9 -0.34 -11.10 -6.32
CA ASP A 9 -0.48 -11.26 -4.87
C ASP A 9 -1.28 -10.12 -4.24
N TYR A 10 -1.60 -9.06 -4.99
CA TYR A 10 -2.25 -7.87 -4.46
C TYR A 10 -3.63 -8.22 -3.88
N GLN A 11 -4.44 -8.99 -4.62
CA GLN A 11 -5.77 -9.37 -4.16
C GLN A 11 -5.70 -10.18 -2.86
N PHE A 12 -4.79 -11.16 -2.79
CA PHE A 12 -4.55 -11.94 -1.58
C PHE A 12 -4.16 -11.05 -0.39
N LEU A 13 -3.31 -10.05 -0.61
CA LEU A 13 -2.91 -9.12 0.45
C LEU A 13 -4.07 -8.25 0.92
N PHE A 14 -4.91 -7.75 0.01
CA PHE A 14 -6.10 -6.97 0.37
C PHE A 14 -7.12 -7.83 1.15
N ASP A 15 -7.35 -9.06 0.70
CA ASP A 15 -8.24 -10.01 1.38
C ASP A 15 -7.72 -10.38 2.78
N ALA A 16 -6.39 -10.40 2.96
CA ALA A 16 -5.73 -10.61 4.25
C ALA A 16 -5.73 -9.36 5.16
N GLY A 17 -6.33 -8.25 4.72
CA GLY A 17 -6.48 -7.02 5.50
C GLY A 17 -5.41 -5.95 5.24
N ALA A 18 -4.61 -6.07 4.18
CA ALA A 18 -3.78 -4.95 3.74
C ALA A 18 -4.67 -3.81 3.26
N ILE A 19 -4.49 -2.61 3.82
CA ILE A 19 -5.30 -1.43 3.46
C ILE A 19 -4.67 -0.70 2.27
N ALA A 20 -3.36 -0.85 2.06
CA ALA A 20 -2.63 -0.30 0.94
C ALA A 20 -1.36 -1.12 0.61
N VAL A 21 -0.97 -1.12 -0.67
CA VAL A 21 0.24 -1.76 -1.20
C VAL A 21 1.08 -0.71 -1.92
N PHE A 22 2.33 -0.52 -1.48
CA PHE A 22 3.27 0.44 -2.05
C PHE A 22 4.45 -0.30 -2.70
N GLY A 23 4.53 -0.20 -4.03
CA GLY A 23 5.51 -0.93 -4.83
C GLY A 23 6.90 -0.30 -4.85
N PRO A 24 7.84 -0.89 -5.60
CA PRO A 24 9.17 -0.33 -5.77
C PRO A 24 9.11 1.03 -6.49
N GLY A 25 9.87 2.00 -5.98
CA GLY A 25 9.91 3.35 -6.53
C GLY A 25 8.77 4.28 -6.08
N THR A 26 7.86 3.82 -5.21
CA THR A 26 6.87 4.71 -4.60
C THR A 26 7.57 5.80 -3.78
N LYS A 27 7.19 7.07 -4.01
CA LYS A 27 7.74 8.20 -3.25
C LYS A 27 7.21 8.19 -1.83
N ILE A 28 8.12 8.40 -0.88
CA ILE A 28 7.79 8.42 0.56
C ILE A 28 6.75 9.50 0.88
N SER A 29 6.85 10.68 0.28
CA SER A 29 5.91 11.78 0.51
C SER A 29 4.47 11.44 0.09
N GLU A 30 4.31 10.75 -1.05
CA GLU A 30 3.01 10.31 -1.54
C GLU A 30 2.42 9.22 -0.63
N THR A 31 3.24 8.26 -0.18
CA THR A 31 2.81 7.25 0.79
C THR A 31 2.37 7.86 2.11
N ALA A 32 3.10 8.85 2.63
CA ALA A 32 2.79 9.50 3.89
C ALA A 32 1.43 10.22 3.85
N ILE A 33 1.17 10.97 2.78
CA ILE A 33 -0.13 11.63 2.55
C ILE A 33 -1.24 10.58 2.50
N ARG A 34 -1.03 9.49 1.73
CA ARG A 34 -2.03 8.43 1.59
C ARG A 34 -2.37 7.74 2.90
N ILE A 35 -1.39 7.53 3.77
CA ILE A 35 -1.62 6.97 5.10
C ILE A 35 -2.43 7.94 5.97
N LEU A 36 -2.13 9.24 5.91
CA LEU A 36 -2.89 10.25 6.66
C LEU A 36 -4.35 10.32 6.20
N GLU A 37 -4.60 10.28 4.89
CA GLU A 37 -5.97 10.20 4.33
C GLU A 37 -6.73 8.99 4.91
N ILE A 38 -6.10 7.80 4.89
CA ILE A 38 -6.70 6.56 5.39
C ILE A 38 -7.02 6.62 6.90
N LEU A 39 -6.24 7.37 7.69
CA LEU A 39 -6.40 7.44 9.14
C LEU A 39 -7.38 8.53 9.61
N ILE A 40 -7.66 9.51 8.76
CA ILE A 40 -8.51 10.66 9.08
C ILE A 40 -9.95 10.42 8.63
N ASP A 41 -10.16 9.56 7.63
CA ASP A 41 -11.49 9.01 7.26
C ASP A 41 -12.02 8.01 8.31
#